data_AF-A0AA88KTR6-F1
#
_entry.id   AF-A0AA88KTR6-F1
#
_cell.length_a   1.000
_cell.length_b   1.000
_cell.length_c   1.000
_cell.angle_alpha   90.00
_cell.angle_beta   90.00
_cell.angle_gamma   90.00
#
_symmetry.space_group_name_H-M   'P 1'
#
loop_
_entity.id
_entity.type
_entity.pdbx_description
1 polymer ?
#
loop_
_entity_poly.entity_id
_entity_poly.type
_entity_poly.pdbx_seq_one_letter_code
_entity_poly.pdbx_strand_id
1 'polypeptide(L)'
;MKKAMQSFCLDVASGLDEVDLMALRLEDYFSRHTFKAFNKELQETVIVNLRSKCWPQHAKNIQGHMDLFLIEEVEPKGIAEVLSKIKNPSLLKRLTTCRLIGFETEALSENLKWAKIQDQLESCLRSTYQAAPKDKKTGLKSFQFHQLFKSLKLFKSTYIADELTKEMNTFGWTELDKLSVNFDQRHIDAMISIISQSYRTLDKNHIIDNVLIQLQDNIHFEAAFCTACQEPCPLCKSPCFLEMSHNGPHDTFHQPDGLVGMRYVKSNKLSAMACNTTPLDHCFILQNEEKWKYAYFSNKFTNWMQPDRTKPVSDYREYLISSYNKQIADYYSLKPSDISVNAESLEVVIDKIKRKVDFRKDFPRKS
;
A
#
# COMPACT_ATOMS: atom_id res chain seq x y z
N MET A 1 19.18 -0.77 28.42
CA MET A 1 20.08 -0.13 29.41
C MET A 1 21.57 -0.45 29.20
N LYS A 2 21.99 -1.73 29.09
CA LYS A 2 23.43 -2.09 28.93
C LYS A 2 24.15 -1.41 27.76
N LYS A 3 23.58 -1.38 26.54
CA LYS A 3 24.21 -0.77 25.36
C LYS A 3 24.41 0.75 25.49
N ALA A 4 23.41 1.47 25.99
CA ALA A 4 23.49 2.93 26.17
C ALA A 4 24.54 3.34 27.22
N MET A 5 24.62 2.58 28.32
CA MET A 5 25.65 2.80 29.35
C MET A 5 27.05 2.53 28.81
N GLN A 6 27.20 1.46 28.01
CA GLN A 6 28.48 1.10 27.41
C GLN A 6 28.96 2.15 26.40
N SER A 7 28.06 2.70 25.56
CA SER A 7 28.38 3.84 24.67
C SER A 7 28.86 5.04 25.49
N PHE A 8 28.10 5.45 26.49
CA PHE A 8 28.48 6.59 27.33
C PHE A 8 29.86 6.45 27.98
N CYS A 9 30.19 5.26 28.52
CA CYS A 9 31.51 5.03 29.10
C CYS A 9 32.64 5.10 28.05
N LEU A 10 32.41 4.62 26.82
CA LEU A 10 33.38 4.72 25.73
C LEU A 10 33.57 6.17 25.27
N ASP A 11 32.49 6.93 25.21
CA ASP A 11 32.50 8.32 24.77
C ASP A 11 33.23 9.21 25.80
N VAL A 12 32.97 9.00 27.10
CA VAL A 12 33.72 9.65 28.20
C VAL A 12 35.21 9.24 28.17
N ALA A 13 35.49 7.95 27.96
CA ALA A 13 36.87 7.45 27.88
C ALA A 13 37.63 8.00 26.65
N SER A 14 36.93 8.45 25.62
CA SER A 14 37.49 9.08 24.43
C SER A 14 37.77 10.58 24.60
N GLY A 15 37.51 11.13 25.79
CA GLY A 15 37.82 12.52 26.13
C GLY A 15 36.80 13.53 25.63
N LEU A 16 35.60 13.09 25.24
CA LEU A 16 34.51 14.00 24.91
C LEU A 16 34.07 14.74 26.17
N ASP A 17 33.91 16.06 26.04
CA ASP A 17 33.37 16.86 27.13
C ASP A 17 31.85 16.61 27.30
N GLU A 18 31.30 17.08 28.41
CA GLU A 18 29.89 16.88 28.74
C GLU A 18 28.93 17.45 27.68
N VAL A 19 29.36 18.48 26.95
CA VAL A 19 28.57 19.15 25.90
C VAL A 19 28.52 18.28 24.65
N ASP A 20 29.66 17.78 24.19
CA ASP A 20 29.76 16.93 23.01
C ASP A 20 29.01 15.61 23.24
N LEU A 21 29.10 15.04 24.45
CA LEU A 21 28.32 13.86 24.85
C LEU A 21 26.80 14.11 24.77
N MET A 22 26.37 15.28 25.20
CA MET A 22 24.95 15.67 25.17
C MET A 22 24.47 15.92 23.74
N ALA A 23 25.30 16.57 22.92
CA ALA A 23 25.02 16.80 21.51
C ALA A 23 24.89 15.48 20.74
N LEU A 24 25.83 14.56 20.91
CA LEU A 24 25.77 13.22 20.30
C LEU A 24 24.53 12.44 20.72
N ARG A 25 24.12 12.53 21.99
CA ARG A 25 22.88 11.90 22.46
C ARG A 25 21.64 12.50 21.81
N LEU A 26 21.62 13.81 21.56
CA LEU A 26 20.54 14.43 20.80
C LEU A 26 20.55 14.01 19.34
N GLU A 27 21.70 13.98 18.71
CA GLU A 27 21.84 13.54 17.32
C GLU A 27 21.32 12.10 17.17
N ASP A 28 21.77 11.18 18.04
CA ASP A 28 21.27 9.81 18.07
C ASP A 28 19.76 9.74 18.37
N TYR A 29 19.27 10.58 19.27
CA TYR A 29 17.84 10.70 19.53
C TYR A 29 17.06 11.14 18.29
N PHE A 30 17.45 12.25 17.66
CA PHE A 30 16.82 12.72 16.42
C PHE A 30 16.93 11.66 15.32
N SER A 31 18.05 10.95 15.20
CA SER A 31 18.23 9.87 14.21
C SER A 31 17.21 8.75 14.40
N ARG A 32 17.04 8.27 15.63
CA ARG A 32 16.12 7.17 15.96
C ARG A 32 14.65 7.58 15.84
N HIS A 33 14.31 8.79 16.27
CA HIS A 33 12.92 9.20 16.44
C HIS A 33 12.34 9.96 15.25
N THR A 34 13.15 10.74 14.51
CA THR A 34 12.63 11.47 13.33
C THR A 34 12.23 10.53 12.22
N PHE A 35 13.06 9.53 11.91
CA PHE A 35 12.75 8.52 10.89
C PHE A 35 11.43 7.79 11.19
N LYS A 36 11.29 7.27 12.42
CA LYS A 36 10.08 6.59 12.87
C LYS A 36 8.86 7.51 12.84
N ALA A 37 9.02 8.75 13.28
CA ALA A 37 7.95 9.73 13.32
C ALA A 37 7.46 10.14 11.92
N PHE A 38 8.38 10.39 10.98
CA PHE A 38 8.01 10.71 9.60
C PHE A 38 7.31 9.53 8.92
N ASN A 39 7.81 8.30 9.07
CA ASN A 39 7.16 7.12 8.51
C ASN A 39 5.73 6.98 9.06
N LYS A 40 5.55 7.16 10.38
CA LYS A 40 4.23 7.08 11.01
C LYS A 40 3.29 8.18 10.54
N GLU A 41 3.74 9.43 10.51
CA GLU A 41 2.92 10.55 10.03
C GLU A 41 2.51 10.34 8.56
N LEU A 42 3.42 9.83 7.71
CA LEU A 42 3.13 9.57 6.29
C LEU A 42 2.14 8.43 6.14
N GLN A 43 2.34 7.33 6.86
CA GLN A 43 1.40 6.22 6.93
C GLN A 43 -0.01 6.68 7.30
N GLU A 44 -0.15 7.48 8.36
CA GLU A 44 -1.45 7.98 8.83
C GLU A 44 -2.08 8.95 7.82
N THR A 45 -1.26 9.79 7.18
CA THR A 45 -1.71 10.68 6.11
C THR A 45 -2.20 9.90 4.88
N VAL A 46 -1.48 8.83 4.50
CA VAL A 46 -1.88 7.93 3.42
C VAL A 46 -3.23 7.30 3.75
N ILE A 47 -3.40 6.77 4.96
CA ILE A 47 -4.66 6.16 5.41
C ILE A 47 -5.82 7.16 5.35
N VAL A 48 -5.64 8.38 5.87
CA VAL A 48 -6.67 9.42 5.82
C VAL A 48 -7.04 9.77 4.38
N ASN A 49 -6.05 9.90 3.49
CA ASN A 49 -6.28 10.20 2.09
C ASN A 49 -6.94 9.03 1.34
N LEU A 50 -6.62 7.78 1.70
CA LEU A 50 -7.29 6.60 1.14
C LEU A 50 -8.79 6.56 1.49
N ARG A 51 -9.22 7.12 2.63
CA ARG A 51 -10.64 7.19 3.00
C ARG A 51 -11.49 7.99 2.00
N SER A 52 -10.89 8.91 1.24
CA SER A 52 -11.62 9.67 0.22
C SER A 52 -11.61 9.02 -1.17
N LYS A 53 -10.95 7.87 -1.34
CA LYS A 53 -10.87 7.15 -2.62
C LYS A 53 -12.06 6.22 -2.78
N CYS A 54 -12.44 5.94 -4.03
CA CYS A 54 -13.59 5.10 -4.35
C CYS A 54 -13.22 3.61 -4.43
N TRP A 55 -11.99 3.28 -4.82
CA TRP A 55 -11.53 1.89 -4.92
C TRP A 55 -11.50 1.08 -3.61
N PRO A 56 -11.17 1.67 -2.44
CA PRO A 56 -11.22 0.96 -1.16
C PRO A 56 -12.66 0.84 -0.64
N GLN A 57 -13.59 1.66 -1.12
CA GLN A 57 -14.99 1.71 -0.65
C GLN A 57 -15.90 0.76 -1.45
N HIS A 58 -15.49 0.38 -2.66
CA HIS A 58 -16.32 -0.44 -3.54
C HIS A 58 -15.51 -1.58 -4.15
N ALA A 59 -15.82 -2.80 -3.74
CA ALA A 59 -15.20 -4.01 -4.24
C ALA A 59 -15.37 -4.25 -5.76
N LYS A 60 -16.27 -3.53 -6.44
CA LYS A 60 -16.35 -3.53 -7.91
C LYS A 60 -15.22 -2.72 -8.56
N ASN A 61 -14.77 -1.65 -7.92
CA ASN A 61 -13.71 -0.78 -8.42
C ASN A 61 -12.34 -1.45 -8.35
N ILE A 62 -12.09 -2.25 -7.30
CA ILE A 62 -10.82 -3.00 -7.19
C ILE A 62 -10.65 -4.00 -8.33
N GLN A 63 -11.73 -4.62 -8.84
CA GLN A 63 -11.65 -5.52 -9.99
C GLN A 63 -11.10 -4.83 -11.23
N GLY A 64 -11.56 -3.60 -11.53
CA GLY A 64 -11.04 -2.84 -12.66
C GLY A 64 -9.58 -2.44 -12.47
N HIS A 65 -9.15 -2.13 -11.24
CA HIS A 65 -7.73 -1.93 -10.95
C HIS A 65 -6.90 -3.20 -11.09
N MET A 66 -7.44 -4.37 -10.72
CA MET A 66 -6.77 -5.66 -10.95
C MET A 66 -6.60 -5.91 -12.44
N ASP A 67 -7.58 -5.56 -13.26
CA ASP A 67 -7.49 -5.71 -14.71
C ASP A 67 -6.46 -4.73 -15.31
N LEU A 68 -6.43 -3.46 -14.88
CA LEU A 68 -5.37 -2.51 -15.26
C LEU A 68 -3.98 -2.99 -14.82
N PHE A 69 -3.86 -3.57 -13.63
CA PHE A 69 -2.61 -4.15 -13.16
C PHE A 69 -2.14 -5.28 -14.06
N LEU A 70 -3.03 -6.19 -14.47
CA LEU A 70 -2.69 -7.27 -15.38
C LEU A 70 -2.34 -6.78 -16.80
N ILE A 71 -2.94 -5.69 -17.27
CA ILE A 71 -2.58 -5.05 -18.56
C ILE A 71 -1.12 -4.62 -18.54
N GLU A 72 -0.68 -3.98 -17.47
CA GLU A 72 0.70 -3.50 -17.39
C GLU A 72 1.72 -4.61 -17.13
N GLU A 73 1.28 -5.76 -16.64
CA GLU A 73 2.15 -6.93 -16.41
C GLU A 73 2.32 -7.80 -17.65
N VAL A 74 1.34 -7.82 -18.57
CA VAL A 74 1.36 -8.76 -19.70
C VAL A 74 2.48 -8.47 -20.69
N GLU A 75 2.78 -7.19 -20.95
CA GLU A 75 3.83 -6.77 -21.88
C GLU A 75 5.24 -7.10 -21.35
N PRO A 76 5.64 -6.67 -20.13
CA PRO A 76 6.99 -6.93 -19.63
C PRO A 76 7.24 -8.37 -19.16
N LYS A 77 6.21 -9.08 -18.67
CA LYS A 77 6.39 -10.41 -18.03
C LYS A 77 5.76 -11.56 -18.81
N GLY A 78 4.97 -11.24 -19.84
CA GLY A 78 4.28 -12.23 -20.65
C GLY A 78 3.03 -12.81 -19.99
N ILE A 79 2.25 -13.53 -20.79
CA ILE A 79 0.94 -14.06 -20.39
C ILE A 79 1.02 -15.13 -19.30
N ALA A 80 2.09 -15.94 -19.24
CA ALA A 80 2.23 -16.99 -18.23
C ALA A 80 2.21 -16.42 -16.80
N GLU A 81 2.88 -15.29 -16.59
CA GLU A 81 2.95 -14.61 -15.30
C GLU A 81 1.68 -13.82 -14.96
N VAL A 82 0.87 -13.47 -15.98
CA VAL A 82 -0.49 -12.99 -15.77
C VAL A 82 -1.40 -14.13 -15.33
N LEU A 83 -1.37 -15.27 -16.02
CA LEU A 83 -2.19 -16.45 -15.69
C LEU A 83 -1.90 -17.01 -14.29
N SER A 84 -0.64 -17.01 -13.86
CA SER A 84 -0.24 -17.41 -12.50
C SER A 84 -0.96 -16.55 -11.43
N LYS A 85 -1.03 -15.24 -11.64
CA LYS A 85 -1.76 -14.30 -10.78
C LYS A 85 -3.28 -14.45 -10.89
N ILE A 86 -3.82 -14.67 -12.08
CA ILE A 86 -5.26 -14.90 -12.27
C ILE A 86 -5.71 -16.14 -11.48
N LYS A 87 -4.90 -17.19 -11.45
CA LYS A 87 -5.17 -18.42 -10.70
C LYS A 87 -5.09 -18.21 -9.17
N ASN A 88 -4.43 -17.15 -8.72
CA ASN A 88 -4.31 -16.75 -7.31
C ASN A 88 -4.90 -15.35 -7.07
N PRO A 89 -6.24 -15.21 -7.03
CA PRO A 89 -6.88 -13.90 -6.94
C PRO A 89 -6.58 -13.15 -5.64
N SER A 90 -6.32 -13.84 -4.53
CA SER A 90 -5.88 -13.21 -3.28
C SER A 90 -4.53 -12.52 -3.44
N LEU A 91 -3.56 -13.18 -4.10
CA LEU A 91 -2.27 -12.56 -4.43
C LEU A 91 -2.45 -11.39 -5.40
N LEU A 92 -3.23 -11.56 -6.47
CA LEU A 92 -3.48 -10.50 -7.45
C LEU A 92 -4.09 -9.26 -6.79
N LYS A 93 -5.08 -9.46 -5.90
CA LYS A 93 -5.69 -8.37 -5.14
C LYS A 93 -4.65 -7.70 -4.23
N ARG A 94 -3.87 -8.47 -3.47
CA ARG A 94 -2.81 -7.93 -2.60
C ARG A 94 -1.84 -7.06 -3.39
N LEU A 95 -1.30 -7.56 -4.51
CA LEU A 95 -0.37 -6.82 -5.36
C LEU A 95 -1.00 -5.54 -5.91
N THR A 96 -2.26 -5.62 -6.34
CA THR A 96 -3.01 -4.45 -6.82
C THR A 96 -3.19 -3.41 -5.71
N THR A 97 -3.60 -3.83 -4.51
CA THR A 97 -3.77 -2.94 -3.36
C THR A 97 -2.44 -2.30 -2.92
N CYS A 98 -1.35 -3.08 -2.81
CA CYS A 98 -0.01 -2.55 -2.52
C CYS A 98 0.39 -1.47 -3.51
N ARG A 99 0.15 -1.71 -4.80
CA ARG A 99 0.45 -0.75 -5.85
C ARG A 99 -0.35 0.54 -5.71
N LEU A 100 -1.66 0.45 -5.45
CA LEU A 100 -2.51 1.64 -5.27
C LEU A 100 -2.09 2.45 -4.04
N ILE A 101 -1.78 1.78 -2.92
CA ILE A 101 -1.21 2.44 -1.73
C ILE A 101 0.13 3.09 -2.07
N GLY A 102 0.98 2.42 -2.85
CA GLY A 102 2.26 2.94 -3.29
C GLY A 102 2.12 4.23 -4.10
N PHE A 103 1.15 4.31 -5.02
CA PHE A 103 0.88 5.55 -5.76
C PHE A 103 0.49 6.71 -4.83
N GLU A 104 -0.36 6.48 -3.84
CA GLU A 104 -0.72 7.52 -2.86
C GLU A 104 0.45 7.89 -1.96
N THR A 105 1.25 6.89 -1.55
CA THR A 105 2.46 7.11 -0.73
C THR A 105 3.47 7.97 -1.46
N GLU A 106 3.71 7.69 -2.75
CA GLU A 106 4.60 8.46 -3.61
C GLU A 106 4.09 9.90 -3.76
N ALA A 107 2.83 10.06 -4.20
CA ALA A 107 2.22 11.36 -4.44
C ALA A 107 2.19 12.24 -3.18
N LEU A 108 1.95 11.65 -2.01
CA LEU A 108 2.01 12.37 -0.75
C LEU A 108 3.44 12.70 -0.37
N SER A 109 4.39 11.77 -0.49
CA SER A 109 5.79 12.03 -0.12
C SER A 109 6.44 13.17 -0.93
N GLU A 110 6.02 13.35 -2.19
CA GLU A 110 6.47 14.43 -3.08
C GLU A 110 5.72 15.77 -2.85
N ASN A 111 4.66 15.79 -2.05
CA ASN A 111 3.83 16.99 -1.87
C ASN A 111 4.58 18.07 -1.08
N LEU A 112 4.48 19.34 -1.51
CA LEU A 112 5.02 20.52 -0.83
C LEU A 112 4.62 20.63 0.65
N LYS A 113 3.50 20.00 1.07
CA LYS A 113 3.12 19.92 2.48
C LYS A 113 4.19 19.20 3.32
N TRP A 114 4.86 18.17 2.80
CA TRP A 114 5.89 17.44 3.52
C TRP A 114 7.22 18.18 3.61
N ALA A 115 7.62 18.84 2.52
CA ALA A 115 8.75 19.76 2.55
C ALA A 115 8.53 20.85 3.63
N LYS A 116 7.31 21.40 3.73
CA LYS A 116 6.97 22.37 4.78
C LYS A 116 7.09 21.81 6.20
N ILE A 117 6.73 20.53 6.42
CA ILE A 117 6.89 19.87 7.72
C ILE A 117 8.38 19.80 8.08
N GLN A 118 9.22 19.39 7.12
CA GLN A 118 10.68 19.39 7.31
C GLN A 118 11.21 20.80 7.61
N ASP A 119 10.90 21.79 6.77
CA ASP A 119 11.36 23.18 6.92
C ASP A 119 10.96 23.77 8.28
N GLN A 120 9.75 23.46 8.74
CA GLN A 120 9.27 23.94 10.04
C GLN A 120 10.04 23.28 11.20
N LEU A 121 10.41 21.99 11.13
CA LEU A 121 11.25 21.34 12.14
C LEU A 121 12.67 21.94 12.16
N GLU A 122 13.26 22.16 11.00
CA GLU A 122 14.56 22.82 10.88
C GLU A 122 14.51 24.25 11.44
N SER A 123 13.44 24.99 11.13
CA SER A 123 13.20 26.32 11.68
C SER A 123 13.03 26.30 13.19
N CYS A 124 12.38 25.28 13.77
CA CYS A 124 12.28 25.12 15.23
C CYS A 124 13.66 24.96 15.87
N LEU A 125 14.55 24.14 15.28
CA LEU A 125 15.92 23.98 15.78
C LEU A 125 16.74 25.27 15.66
N ARG A 126 16.70 25.91 14.48
CA ARG A 126 17.44 27.15 14.23
C ARG A 126 16.98 28.28 15.13
N SER A 127 15.67 28.49 15.26
CA SER A 127 15.11 29.55 16.12
C SER A 127 15.43 29.31 17.60
N THR A 128 15.38 28.06 18.05
CA THR A 128 15.78 27.70 19.43
C THR A 128 17.25 28.03 19.68
N TYR A 129 18.15 27.66 18.77
CA TYR A 129 19.56 28.01 18.86
C TYR A 129 19.81 29.53 18.74
N GLN A 130 19.05 30.24 17.89
CA GLN A 130 19.20 31.68 17.73
C GLN A 130 18.80 32.45 19.00
N ALA A 131 17.72 32.03 19.66
CA ALA A 131 17.20 32.63 20.88
C ALA A 131 18.02 32.30 22.15
N ALA A 132 18.87 31.26 22.10
CA ALA A 132 19.70 30.86 23.22
C ALA A 132 20.67 31.98 23.67
N PRO A 133 20.77 32.25 24.99
CA PRO A 133 21.67 33.28 25.51
C PRO A 133 23.13 32.86 25.31
N LYS A 134 23.98 33.85 25.03
CA LYS A 134 25.43 33.63 24.93
C LYS A 134 26.05 33.60 26.32
N ASP A 135 26.84 32.56 26.60
CA ASP A 135 27.74 32.52 27.74
C ASP A 135 28.80 33.63 27.58
N LYS A 136 28.99 34.43 28.63
CA LYS A 136 29.90 35.60 28.59
C LYS A 136 31.38 35.21 28.57
N LYS A 137 31.73 34.01 29.03
CA LYS A 137 33.11 33.51 29.12
C LYS A 137 33.51 32.74 27.87
N THR A 138 32.64 31.86 27.38
CA THR A 138 32.95 30.98 26.23
C THR A 138 32.45 31.55 24.90
N GLY A 139 31.47 32.47 24.93
CA GLY A 139 30.81 33.00 23.73
C GLY A 139 29.84 32.03 23.06
N LEU A 140 29.74 30.80 23.56
CA LEU A 140 28.83 29.75 23.09
C LEU A 140 27.40 30.00 23.57
N LYS A 141 26.42 29.31 22.97
CA LYS A 141 25.00 29.48 23.31
C LYS A 141 24.49 28.32 24.13
N SER A 142 23.81 28.60 25.24
CA SER A 142 23.19 27.55 26.05
C SER A 142 21.91 27.04 25.37
N PHE A 143 21.89 25.81 24.90
CA PHE A 143 20.72 25.26 24.21
C PHE A 143 19.51 25.17 25.16
N GLN A 144 18.35 25.63 24.72
CA GLN A 144 17.13 25.68 25.53
C GLN A 144 16.14 24.60 25.11
N PHE A 145 16.16 23.46 25.81
CA PHE A 145 15.29 22.32 25.56
C PHE A 145 13.82 22.66 25.76
N HIS A 146 13.48 23.46 26.78
CA HIS A 146 12.10 23.92 26.96
C HIS A 146 11.59 24.74 25.77
N GLN A 147 12.45 25.56 25.16
CA GLN A 147 12.07 26.36 23.99
C GLN A 147 11.92 25.50 22.74
N LEU A 148 12.80 24.50 22.52
CA LEU A 148 12.62 23.50 21.48
C LEU A 148 11.27 22.78 21.64
N PHE A 149 11.00 22.32 22.86
CA PHE A 149 9.77 21.61 23.20
C PHE A 149 8.51 22.46 22.98
N LYS A 150 8.56 23.73 23.36
CA LYS A 150 7.48 24.69 23.10
C LYS A 150 7.26 24.88 21.60
N SER A 151 8.33 24.99 20.82
CA SER A 151 8.25 25.10 19.36
C SER A 151 7.68 23.83 18.72
N LEU A 152 8.11 22.64 19.17
CA LEU A 152 7.58 21.36 18.72
C LEU A 152 6.11 21.17 19.09
N LYS A 153 5.64 21.69 20.23
CA LYS A 153 4.21 21.65 20.59
C LYS A 153 3.32 22.53 19.72
N LEU A 154 3.88 23.59 19.14
CA LEU A 154 3.16 24.44 18.19
C LEU A 154 3.12 23.81 16.79
N PHE A 155 3.87 22.72 16.59
CA PHE A 155 3.88 21.95 15.36
C PHE A 155 2.55 21.20 15.20
N LYS A 156 1.88 21.42 14.07
CA LYS A 156 0.55 20.85 13.81
C LYS A 156 0.57 19.36 13.40
N SER A 157 1.74 18.79 13.09
CA SER A 157 1.83 17.35 12.84
C SER A 157 1.83 16.62 14.18
N THR A 158 0.83 15.77 14.34
CA THR A 158 0.49 15.16 15.63
C THR A 158 1.51 14.11 16.03
N TYR A 159 2.06 13.34 15.08
CA TYR A 159 2.94 12.22 15.44
C TYR A 159 4.40 12.64 15.58
N ILE A 160 4.87 13.59 14.78
CA ILE A 160 6.25 14.10 14.91
C ILE A 160 6.43 14.86 16.21
N ALA A 161 5.50 15.77 16.52
CA ALA A 161 5.51 16.48 17.79
C ALA A 161 5.43 15.50 18.96
N ASP A 162 4.46 14.57 18.94
CA ASP A 162 4.27 13.62 20.05
C ASP A 162 5.46 12.68 20.25
N GLU A 163 6.00 12.08 19.20
CA GLU A 163 7.11 11.12 19.32
C GLU A 163 8.36 11.83 19.85
N LEU A 164 8.65 13.03 19.34
CA LEU A 164 9.79 13.84 19.80
C LEU A 164 9.58 14.39 21.22
N THR A 165 8.33 14.60 21.65
CA THR A 165 7.98 15.14 22.97
C THR A 165 7.95 14.06 24.04
N LYS A 166 7.42 12.86 23.76
CA LYS A 166 7.22 11.78 24.73
C LYS A 166 8.53 11.34 25.38
N GLU A 167 9.54 11.08 24.57
CA GLU A 167 10.83 10.57 25.06
C GLU A 167 11.67 11.66 25.73
N MET A 168 11.60 12.91 25.25
CA MET A 168 12.25 14.02 25.95
C MET A 168 11.73 14.19 27.38
N ASN A 169 10.45 13.89 27.64
CA ASN A 169 9.92 13.85 29.01
C ASN A 169 10.44 12.64 29.80
N THR A 170 10.49 11.45 29.18
CA THR A 170 10.98 10.21 29.81
C THR A 170 12.39 10.33 30.36
N PHE A 171 13.26 11.02 29.62
CA PHE A 171 14.67 11.19 29.97
C PHE A 171 14.95 12.45 30.81
N GLY A 172 13.92 13.23 31.19
CA GLY A 172 14.08 14.42 32.03
C GLY A 172 14.81 15.58 31.34
N TRP A 173 14.74 15.70 30.01
CA TRP A 173 15.48 16.73 29.26
C TRP A 173 15.09 18.16 29.62
N THR A 174 13.88 18.36 30.15
CA THR A 174 13.45 19.67 30.65
C THR A 174 14.19 20.11 31.91
N GLU A 175 14.78 19.17 32.66
CA GLU A 175 15.63 19.49 33.82
C GLU A 175 17.07 19.84 33.39
N LEU A 176 17.48 19.43 32.19
CA LEU A 176 18.80 19.72 31.61
C LEU A 176 18.97 21.19 31.18
N ASP A 177 17.89 21.98 31.10
CA ASP A 177 17.99 23.44 30.95
C ASP A 177 18.77 24.09 32.10
N LYS A 178 18.85 23.44 33.26
CA LYS A 178 19.66 23.89 34.41
C LYS A 178 21.16 23.67 34.21
N LEU A 179 21.55 22.75 33.31
CA LEU A 179 22.94 22.34 33.11
C LEU A 179 23.70 23.23 32.11
N SER A 180 23.05 24.26 31.53
CA SER A 180 23.69 25.28 30.67
C SER A 180 24.64 24.70 29.62
N VAL A 181 24.15 23.71 28.87
CA VAL A 181 24.96 23.00 27.87
C VAL A 181 25.20 23.92 26.66
N ASN A 182 26.47 24.19 26.37
CA ASN A 182 26.89 25.18 25.37
C ASN A 182 26.99 24.57 23.98
N PHE A 183 25.91 24.62 23.18
CA PHE A 183 25.94 24.10 21.81
C PHE A 183 26.62 25.09 20.86
N ASP A 184 27.34 24.57 19.87
CA ASP A 184 27.78 25.33 18.71
C ASP A 184 26.83 25.10 17.51
N GLN A 185 27.09 25.83 16.42
CA GLN A 185 26.29 25.74 15.19
C GLN A 185 26.40 24.36 14.51
N ARG A 186 27.53 23.65 14.67
CA ARG A 186 27.80 22.37 14.00
C ARG A 186 26.85 21.29 14.52
N HIS A 187 26.59 21.26 15.83
CA HIS A 187 25.62 20.32 16.42
C HIS A 187 24.20 20.54 15.88
N ILE A 188 23.81 21.81 15.68
CA ILE A 188 22.49 22.14 15.11
C ILE A 188 22.42 21.71 13.65
N ASP A 189 23.47 21.99 12.88
CA ASP A 189 23.53 21.60 11.47
C ASP A 189 23.57 20.06 11.31
N ALA A 190 24.18 19.33 12.25
CA ALA A 190 24.16 17.87 12.30
C ALA A 190 22.74 17.34 12.54
N MET A 191 22.00 17.86 13.53
CA MET A 191 20.60 17.48 13.77
C MET A 191 19.70 17.80 12.57
N ILE A 192 19.91 18.95 11.92
CA ILE A 192 19.18 19.33 10.70
C ILE A 192 19.50 18.36 9.56
N SER A 193 20.77 18.00 9.39
CA SER A 193 21.19 17.01 8.40
C SER A 193 20.52 15.65 8.65
N ILE A 194 20.38 15.25 9.92
CA ILE A 194 19.67 14.01 10.30
C ILE A 194 18.19 14.09 9.92
N ILE A 195 17.51 15.20 10.21
CA ILE A 195 16.09 15.41 9.84
C ILE A 195 15.92 15.33 8.31
N SER A 196 16.78 16.06 7.58
CA SER A 196 16.83 16.06 6.12
C SER A 196 17.05 14.64 5.56
N GLN A 197 17.98 13.89 6.14
CA GLN A 197 18.29 12.53 5.70
C GLN A 197 17.13 11.57 5.99
N SER A 198 16.54 11.62 7.19
CA SER A 198 15.38 10.81 7.58
C SER A 198 14.20 10.99 6.63
N TYR A 199 13.95 12.21 6.16
CA TYR A 199 12.93 12.50 5.15
C TYR A 199 13.30 11.92 3.77
N ARG A 200 14.56 12.04 3.33
CA ARG A 200 15.00 11.52 2.04
C ARG A 200 15.02 9.99 1.97
N THR A 201 15.20 9.33 3.11
CA THR A 201 15.31 7.87 3.19
C THR A 201 14.04 7.20 3.73
N LEU A 202 12.87 7.83 3.59
CA LEU A 202 11.59 7.22 3.99
C LEU A 202 11.45 5.82 3.39
N ASP A 203 11.09 4.87 4.23
CA ASP A 203 10.89 3.49 3.81
C ASP A 203 9.46 3.32 3.29
N LYS A 204 9.27 3.69 2.03
CA LYS A 204 7.98 3.62 1.35
C LYS A 204 7.41 2.21 1.34
N ASN A 205 8.25 1.18 1.23
CA ASN A 205 7.78 -0.21 1.23
C ASN A 205 7.25 -0.61 2.61
N HIS A 206 7.98 -0.26 3.67
CA HIS A 206 7.50 -0.48 5.03
C HIS A 206 6.18 0.25 5.32
N ILE A 207 6.03 1.48 4.81
CA ILE A 207 4.76 2.23 4.92
C ILE A 207 3.65 1.49 4.17
N ILE A 208 3.87 1.06 2.92
CA ILE A 208 2.88 0.33 2.12
C ILE A 208 2.43 -0.94 2.85
N ASP A 209 3.37 -1.72 3.38
CA ASP A 209 3.07 -2.95 4.12
C ASP A 209 2.28 -2.67 5.40
N ASN A 210 2.65 -1.66 6.18
CA ASN A 210 1.92 -1.29 7.39
C ASN A 210 0.51 -0.78 7.08
N VAL A 211 0.34 0.04 6.04
CA VAL A 211 -0.99 0.49 5.59
C VAL A 211 -1.82 -0.72 5.15
N LEU A 212 -1.25 -1.65 4.38
CA LEU A 212 -1.94 -2.86 3.95
C LEU A 212 -2.41 -3.69 5.14
N ILE A 213 -1.54 -3.94 6.12
CA ILE A 213 -1.87 -4.67 7.35
C ILE A 213 -3.02 -3.97 8.07
N GLN A 214 -2.96 -2.65 8.24
CA GLN A 214 -4.04 -1.90 8.87
C GLN A 214 -5.35 -1.97 8.08
N LEU A 215 -5.33 -1.96 6.74
CA LEU A 215 -6.54 -2.14 5.94
C LEU A 215 -7.13 -3.56 6.05
N GLN A 216 -6.31 -4.57 6.36
CA GLN A 216 -6.72 -5.97 6.49
C GLN A 216 -7.20 -6.31 7.90
N ASP A 217 -6.52 -5.82 8.93
CA ASP A 217 -6.77 -6.17 10.33
C ASP A 217 -7.95 -5.40 10.96
N ASN A 218 -8.32 -4.26 10.38
CA ASN A 218 -9.30 -3.38 11.02
C ASN A 218 -10.75 -3.74 10.70
N ILE A 219 -11.37 -4.50 11.61
CA ILE A 219 -12.82 -4.62 11.81
C ILE A 219 -13.42 -3.27 12.32
N HIS A 220 -12.58 -2.36 12.82
CA HIS A 220 -12.99 -1.12 13.51
C HIS A 220 -12.74 0.19 12.75
N PHE A 221 -12.24 0.13 11.50
CA PHE A 221 -12.25 1.33 10.67
C PHE A 221 -13.68 1.60 10.24
N GLU A 222 -14.30 2.62 10.84
CA GLU A 222 -15.60 3.20 10.51
C GLU A 222 -15.92 3.06 9.02
N ALA A 223 -16.69 2.04 8.60
CA ALA A 223 -17.40 1.86 7.31
C ALA A 223 -16.72 2.29 5.97
N ALA A 224 -15.45 2.71 5.97
CA ALA A 224 -14.82 3.48 4.88
C ALA A 224 -13.89 2.61 4.03
N PHE A 225 -13.57 1.41 4.50
CA PHE A 225 -12.76 0.44 3.78
C PHE A 225 -13.56 -0.85 3.61
N CYS A 226 -14.21 -0.97 2.44
CA CYS A 226 -14.83 -2.19 1.98
C CYS A 226 -13.77 -3.06 1.31
N THR A 227 -13.05 -3.84 2.10
CA THR A 227 -12.16 -4.86 1.54
C THR A 227 -13.03 -5.93 0.87
N ALA A 228 -12.82 -6.21 -0.42
CA ALA A 228 -13.58 -7.27 -1.10
C ALA A 228 -13.36 -8.64 -0.45
N CYS A 229 -14.38 -9.49 -0.38
CA CYS A 229 -14.27 -10.90 -0.09
C CYS A 229 -13.26 -11.56 -1.04
N GLN A 230 -12.43 -12.46 -0.52
CA GLN A 230 -11.32 -13.04 -1.30
C GLN A 230 -11.61 -14.45 -1.81
N GLU A 231 -12.80 -14.98 -1.53
CA GLU A 231 -13.16 -16.32 -1.96
C GLU A 231 -13.22 -16.36 -3.49
N PRO A 232 -12.45 -17.26 -4.14
CA PRO A 232 -12.42 -17.37 -5.59
C PRO A 232 -13.60 -18.21 -6.09
N CYS A 233 -14.22 -17.80 -7.20
CA CYS A 233 -15.23 -18.63 -7.86
C CYS A 233 -14.65 -20.03 -8.11
N PRO A 234 -15.34 -21.11 -7.72
CA PRO A 234 -14.76 -22.45 -7.76
C PRO A 234 -14.35 -22.89 -9.17
N LEU A 235 -15.05 -22.40 -10.20
CA LEU A 235 -14.78 -22.71 -11.61
C LEU A 235 -13.80 -21.73 -12.26
N CYS A 236 -14.13 -20.43 -12.32
CA CYS A 236 -13.33 -19.45 -13.06
C CYS A 236 -12.27 -18.72 -12.23
N LYS A 237 -12.24 -18.89 -10.91
CA LYS A 237 -11.35 -18.19 -9.96
C LYS A 237 -11.41 -16.66 -9.96
N SER A 238 -12.42 -16.02 -10.57
CA SER A 238 -12.64 -14.59 -10.29
C SER A 238 -12.91 -14.39 -8.78
N PRO A 239 -12.33 -13.35 -8.14
CA PRO A 239 -12.58 -13.05 -6.73
C PRO A 239 -14.02 -12.63 -6.49
N CYS A 240 -14.56 -12.94 -5.32
CA CYS A 240 -15.84 -12.40 -4.89
C CYS A 240 -15.81 -10.85 -4.87
N PHE A 241 -16.83 -10.17 -5.40
CA PHE A 241 -16.93 -8.70 -5.35
C PHE A 241 -17.72 -8.21 -4.14
N LEU A 242 -18.25 -9.09 -3.29
CA LEU A 242 -18.96 -8.68 -2.08
C LEU A 242 -17.96 -8.21 -1.01
N GLU A 243 -18.46 -7.59 0.05
CA GLU A 243 -17.61 -7.09 1.15
C GLU A 243 -16.99 -8.26 1.93
N MET A 244 -15.87 -8.01 2.63
CA MET A 244 -15.26 -9.00 3.50
C MET A 244 -16.25 -9.40 4.59
N SER A 245 -16.28 -10.69 4.93
CA SER A 245 -17.18 -11.24 5.95
C SER A 245 -18.67 -10.98 5.68
N HIS A 246 -19.07 -10.81 4.41
CA HIS A 246 -20.48 -10.67 4.04
C HIS A 246 -21.30 -11.91 4.45
N ASN A 247 -22.54 -11.67 4.86
CA ASN A 247 -23.50 -12.72 5.20
C ASN A 247 -24.29 -13.10 3.94
N GLY A 248 -23.90 -14.18 3.27
CA GLY A 248 -24.61 -14.67 2.11
C GLY A 248 -23.75 -15.48 1.16
N PRO A 249 -24.33 -15.97 0.06
CA PRO A 249 -23.57 -16.63 -0.99
C PRO A 249 -22.65 -15.65 -1.72
N HIS A 250 -21.44 -16.10 -2.04
CA HIS A 250 -20.45 -15.36 -2.82
C HIS A 250 -20.92 -15.08 -4.24
N ASP A 251 -20.42 -13.98 -4.81
CA ASP A 251 -20.77 -13.52 -6.15
C ASP A 251 -19.61 -12.78 -6.78
N THR A 252 -19.51 -12.83 -8.11
CA THR A 252 -18.38 -12.26 -8.82
C THR A 252 -18.76 -11.75 -10.22
N PHE A 253 -17.90 -10.90 -10.78
CA PHE A 253 -17.84 -10.71 -12.22
C PHE A 253 -17.07 -11.88 -12.81
N HIS A 254 -17.82 -12.84 -13.31
CA HIS A 254 -17.26 -14.05 -13.89
C HIS A 254 -16.37 -13.72 -15.10
N GLN A 255 -15.38 -14.58 -15.35
CA GLN A 255 -14.42 -14.45 -16.43
C GLN A 255 -14.41 -15.70 -17.32
N PRO A 256 -13.80 -15.64 -18.52
CA PRO A 256 -13.51 -16.81 -19.34
C PRO A 256 -12.78 -17.89 -18.53
N ASP A 257 -13.36 -19.08 -18.45
CA ASP A 257 -12.86 -20.13 -17.56
C ASP A 257 -11.60 -20.82 -18.11
N GLY A 258 -11.30 -20.68 -19.40
CA GLY A 258 -10.01 -21.05 -19.97
C GLY A 258 -8.82 -20.26 -19.40
N LEU A 259 -9.04 -19.07 -18.84
CA LEU A 259 -7.97 -18.32 -18.16
C LEU A 259 -7.44 -19.05 -16.92
N VAL A 260 -8.14 -20.08 -16.45
CA VAL A 260 -7.70 -20.94 -15.35
C VAL A 260 -7.49 -22.40 -15.79
N GLY A 261 -7.43 -22.64 -17.09
CA GLY A 261 -7.13 -23.94 -17.71
C GLY A 261 -8.34 -24.84 -17.94
N MET A 262 -9.57 -24.30 -17.87
CA MET A 262 -10.76 -25.09 -18.23
C MET A 262 -10.78 -25.42 -19.72
N ARG A 263 -11.30 -26.60 -20.03
CA ARG A 263 -11.25 -27.19 -21.39
C ARG A 263 -12.49 -27.99 -21.72
N TYR A 264 -12.74 -28.12 -23.02
CA TYR A 264 -13.68 -29.11 -23.54
C TYR A 264 -13.03 -30.50 -23.51
N VAL A 265 -13.59 -31.40 -22.70
CA VAL A 265 -13.02 -32.74 -22.42
C VAL A 265 -12.78 -33.55 -23.69
N LYS A 266 -13.75 -33.56 -24.62
CA LYS A 266 -13.67 -34.38 -25.84
C LYS A 266 -12.61 -33.89 -26.83
N SER A 267 -12.49 -32.57 -27.00
CA SER A 267 -11.59 -31.97 -28.00
C SER A 267 -10.24 -31.58 -27.43
N ASN A 268 -10.10 -31.54 -26.11
CA ASN A 268 -8.98 -30.97 -25.36
C ASN A 268 -8.71 -29.49 -25.72
N LYS A 269 -9.73 -28.78 -26.22
CA LYS A 269 -9.63 -27.35 -26.58
C LYS A 269 -9.88 -26.46 -25.36
N LEU A 270 -9.14 -25.37 -25.28
CA LEU A 270 -9.32 -24.30 -24.30
C LEU A 270 -10.77 -23.76 -24.37
N SER A 271 -11.41 -23.64 -23.21
CA SER A 271 -12.73 -23.01 -23.12
C SER A 271 -12.58 -21.49 -23.14
N ALA A 272 -13.14 -20.84 -24.15
CA ALA A 272 -13.13 -19.37 -24.22
C ALA A 272 -14.45 -18.75 -23.72
N MET A 273 -15.38 -19.54 -23.20
CA MET A 273 -16.62 -19.04 -22.63
C MET A 273 -16.43 -18.52 -21.22
N ALA A 274 -17.16 -17.46 -20.87
CA ALA A 274 -17.24 -17.01 -19.49
C ALA A 274 -18.11 -17.95 -18.66
N CYS A 275 -17.76 -18.07 -17.37
CA CYS A 275 -18.47 -18.95 -16.45
C CYS A 275 -19.97 -18.60 -16.30
N ASN A 276 -20.36 -17.33 -16.48
CA ASN A 276 -21.76 -16.91 -16.46
C ASN A 276 -22.47 -16.96 -17.83
N THR A 277 -21.74 -17.07 -18.94
CA THR A 277 -22.34 -17.18 -20.28
C THR A 277 -22.43 -18.62 -20.77
N THR A 278 -21.69 -19.55 -20.14
CA THR A 278 -21.73 -20.99 -20.43
C THR A 278 -23.17 -21.54 -20.38
N PRO A 279 -23.61 -22.31 -21.40
CA PRO A 279 -24.95 -22.89 -21.43
C PRO A 279 -25.25 -23.77 -20.21
N LEU A 280 -26.49 -23.71 -19.70
CA LEU A 280 -26.88 -24.37 -18.46
C LEU A 280 -26.85 -25.90 -18.54
N ASP A 281 -27.03 -26.45 -19.74
CA ASP A 281 -26.98 -27.88 -20.05
C ASP A 281 -25.55 -28.41 -20.23
N HIS A 282 -24.57 -27.52 -20.42
CA HIS A 282 -23.16 -27.90 -20.41
C HIS A 282 -22.75 -28.40 -19.02
N CYS A 283 -21.72 -29.24 -19.00
CA CYS A 283 -21.19 -29.81 -17.78
C CYS A 283 -19.79 -29.33 -17.47
N PHE A 284 -19.49 -29.11 -16.19
CA PHE A 284 -18.13 -29.00 -15.66
C PHE A 284 -17.73 -30.30 -14.97
N ILE A 285 -16.43 -30.55 -14.91
CA ILE A 285 -15.84 -31.70 -14.23
C ILE A 285 -14.94 -31.19 -13.11
N LEU A 286 -15.13 -31.73 -11.92
CA LEU A 286 -14.36 -31.41 -10.74
C LEU A 286 -13.07 -32.25 -10.66
N GLN A 287 -12.19 -31.92 -9.72
CA GLN A 287 -10.93 -32.66 -9.53
C GLN A 287 -11.14 -34.13 -9.15
N ASN A 288 -12.26 -34.46 -8.50
CA ASN A 288 -12.68 -35.82 -8.17
C ASN A 288 -13.43 -36.52 -9.32
N GLU A 289 -13.31 -36.00 -10.55
CA GLU A 289 -13.97 -36.50 -11.79
C GLU A 289 -15.51 -36.42 -11.80
N GLU A 290 -16.10 -35.84 -10.76
CA GLU A 290 -17.54 -35.67 -10.65
C GLU A 290 -18.04 -34.66 -11.68
N LYS A 291 -19.10 -35.05 -12.41
CA LYS A 291 -19.66 -34.27 -13.51
C LYS A 291 -20.98 -33.61 -13.10
N TRP A 292 -21.05 -32.29 -13.25
CA TRP A 292 -22.21 -31.48 -12.90
C TRP A 292 -22.62 -30.58 -14.05
N LYS A 293 -23.92 -30.30 -14.19
CA LYS A 293 -24.40 -29.28 -15.13
C LYS A 293 -24.27 -27.89 -14.52
N TYR A 294 -24.01 -26.88 -15.35
CA TYR A 294 -23.98 -25.47 -14.91
C TYR A 294 -25.32 -25.02 -14.29
N ALA A 295 -26.45 -25.62 -14.70
CA ALA A 295 -27.77 -25.42 -14.09
C ALA A 295 -27.81 -25.73 -12.58
N TYR A 296 -26.90 -26.57 -12.07
CA TYR A 296 -26.84 -27.00 -10.67
C TYR A 296 -25.62 -26.42 -9.95
N PHE A 297 -25.06 -25.31 -10.43
CA PHE A 297 -23.86 -24.72 -9.88
C PHE A 297 -24.04 -24.36 -8.39
N SER A 298 -25.11 -23.64 -8.03
CA SER A 298 -25.37 -23.27 -6.62
C SER A 298 -25.80 -24.46 -5.76
N ASN A 299 -26.32 -25.54 -6.34
CA ASN A 299 -26.55 -26.79 -5.61
C ASN A 299 -25.24 -27.46 -5.20
N LYS A 300 -24.24 -27.43 -6.09
CA LYS A 300 -22.92 -28.03 -5.84
C LYS A 300 -22.05 -27.13 -4.96
N PHE A 301 -22.08 -25.83 -5.20
CA PHE A 301 -21.34 -24.82 -4.45
C PHE A 301 -22.32 -23.97 -3.66
N THR A 302 -22.81 -24.52 -2.55
CA THR A 302 -23.92 -23.95 -1.76
C THR A 302 -23.64 -22.57 -1.17
N ASN A 303 -22.36 -22.21 -1.04
CA ASN A 303 -21.93 -20.88 -0.63
C ASN A 303 -21.75 -19.91 -1.80
N TRP A 304 -22.09 -20.27 -3.04
CA TRP A 304 -21.98 -19.39 -4.22
C TRP A 304 -23.32 -19.18 -4.90
N MET A 305 -23.54 -17.96 -5.39
CA MET A 305 -24.70 -17.65 -6.21
C MET A 305 -24.60 -18.33 -7.57
N GLN A 306 -25.75 -18.66 -8.15
CA GLN A 306 -25.82 -19.07 -9.55
C GLN A 306 -25.25 -17.93 -10.42
N PRO A 307 -24.31 -18.21 -11.34
CA PRO A 307 -23.74 -17.20 -12.21
C PRO A 307 -24.83 -16.45 -12.98
N ASP A 308 -24.94 -15.14 -12.71
CA ASP A 308 -25.93 -14.28 -13.34
C ASP A 308 -25.52 -13.98 -14.79
N ARG A 309 -26.34 -14.46 -15.73
CA ARG A 309 -26.10 -14.36 -17.17
C ARG A 309 -26.32 -12.94 -17.71
N THR A 310 -26.94 -12.05 -16.93
CA THR A 310 -27.16 -10.64 -17.30
C THR A 310 -25.97 -9.75 -16.93
N LYS A 311 -25.09 -10.22 -16.04
CA LYS A 311 -23.89 -9.46 -15.64
C LYS A 311 -22.85 -9.46 -16.76
N PRO A 312 -22.17 -8.32 -16.98
CA PRO A 312 -21.09 -8.25 -17.94
C PRO A 312 -19.90 -9.10 -17.47
N VAL A 313 -19.20 -9.67 -18.44
CA VAL A 313 -17.87 -10.26 -18.28
C VAL A 313 -16.84 -9.11 -18.26
N SER A 314 -15.70 -9.29 -17.60
CA SER A 314 -14.62 -8.28 -17.66
C SER A 314 -14.09 -8.15 -19.10
N ASP A 315 -14.15 -6.92 -19.65
CA ASP A 315 -13.72 -6.60 -21.02
C ASP A 315 -12.26 -7.04 -21.27
N TYR A 316 -11.38 -6.86 -20.27
CA TYR A 316 -9.98 -7.26 -20.42
C TYR A 316 -9.78 -8.78 -20.34
N ARG A 317 -10.60 -9.49 -19.55
CA ARG A 317 -10.50 -10.95 -19.49
C ARG A 317 -10.94 -11.59 -20.81
N GLU A 318 -11.94 -11.01 -21.47
CA GLU A 318 -12.33 -11.38 -22.83
C GLU A 318 -11.23 -11.04 -23.85
N TYR A 319 -10.61 -9.86 -23.74
CA TYR A 319 -9.45 -9.50 -24.56
C TYR A 319 -8.29 -10.50 -24.39
N LEU A 320 -7.97 -10.90 -23.16
CA LEU A 320 -6.88 -11.84 -22.86
C LEU A 320 -7.10 -13.20 -23.53
N ILE A 321 -8.26 -13.83 -23.30
CA ILE A 321 -8.55 -15.17 -23.82
C ILE A 321 -8.57 -15.20 -25.37
N SER A 322 -8.89 -14.06 -25.97
CA SER A 322 -8.95 -13.85 -27.41
C SER A 322 -7.58 -13.63 -28.02
N SER A 323 -6.87 -12.62 -27.52
CA SER A 323 -5.60 -12.14 -28.09
C SER A 323 -4.43 -13.07 -27.79
N TYR A 324 -4.48 -13.77 -26.65
CA TYR A 324 -3.43 -14.68 -26.21
C TYR A 324 -3.86 -16.16 -26.28
N ASN A 325 -4.91 -16.48 -27.06
CA ASN A 325 -5.54 -17.80 -27.07
C ASN A 325 -4.55 -18.96 -27.19
N LYS A 326 -3.65 -18.88 -28.18
CA LYS A 326 -2.62 -19.90 -28.43
C LYS A 326 -1.66 -20.02 -27.26
N GLN A 327 -1.14 -18.91 -26.75
CA GLN A 327 -0.17 -18.91 -25.66
C GLN A 327 -0.80 -19.42 -24.34
N ILE A 328 -2.07 -19.12 -24.08
CA ILE A 328 -2.81 -19.66 -22.94
C ILE A 328 -3.00 -21.18 -23.10
N ALA A 329 -3.36 -21.63 -24.30
CA ALA A 329 -3.50 -23.05 -24.59
C ALA A 329 -2.17 -23.79 -24.39
N ASP A 330 -1.06 -23.25 -24.91
CA ASP A 330 0.29 -23.80 -24.73
C ASP A 330 0.66 -23.87 -23.24
N TYR A 331 0.40 -22.82 -22.46
CA TYR A 331 0.67 -22.77 -21.01
C TYR A 331 -0.04 -23.91 -20.25
N TYR A 332 -1.26 -24.27 -20.65
CA TYR A 332 -2.02 -25.37 -20.03
C TYR A 332 -1.88 -26.71 -20.76
N SER A 333 -1.03 -26.82 -21.79
CA SER A 333 -0.91 -28.02 -22.64
C SER A 333 -2.25 -28.45 -23.27
N LEU A 334 -3.01 -27.47 -23.76
CA LEU A 334 -4.31 -27.62 -24.41
C LEU A 334 -4.23 -27.25 -25.89
N LYS A 335 -5.27 -27.62 -26.64
CA LYS A 335 -5.47 -27.09 -27.98
C LYS A 335 -6.09 -25.68 -27.89
N PRO A 336 -5.73 -24.75 -28.80
CA PRO A 336 -6.40 -23.46 -28.89
C PRO A 336 -7.92 -23.61 -29.06
N SER A 337 -8.65 -22.59 -28.61
CA SER A 337 -10.09 -22.54 -28.81
C SER A 337 -10.42 -22.23 -30.27
N ASP A 338 -11.59 -22.66 -30.75
CA ASP A 338 -12.04 -22.35 -32.11
C ASP A 338 -12.61 -20.93 -32.25
N ILE A 339 -12.67 -20.16 -31.16
CA ILE A 339 -13.30 -18.85 -31.18
C ILE A 339 -12.40 -17.85 -31.91
N SER A 340 -12.85 -17.42 -33.09
CA SER A 340 -12.37 -16.21 -33.74
C SER A 340 -13.00 -15.00 -33.05
N VAL A 341 -12.40 -14.50 -31.98
CA VAL A 341 -12.91 -13.28 -31.36
C VAL A 341 -12.32 -12.08 -32.11
N ASN A 342 -13.18 -11.26 -32.70
CA ASN A 342 -12.82 -9.87 -33.01
C ASN A 342 -12.67 -9.14 -31.68
N ALA A 343 -11.51 -9.31 -31.04
CA ALA A 343 -11.21 -8.58 -29.83
C ALA A 343 -11.17 -7.09 -30.17
N GLU A 344 -11.84 -6.28 -29.36
CA GLU A 344 -11.61 -4.84 -29.39
C GLU A 344 -10.11 -4.58 -29.18
N SER A 345 -9.60 -3.50 -29.78
CA SER A 345 -8.23 -3.06 -29.55
C SER A 345 -8.00 -2.81 -28.06
N LEU A 346 -6.79 -3.09 -27.57
CA LEU A 346 -6.46 -2.95 -26.14
C LEU A 346 -6.73 -1.53 -25.62
N GLU A 347 -6.53 -0.50 -26.44
CA GLU A 347 -6.78 0.90 -26.11
C GLU A 347 -8.25 1.17 -25.75
N VAL A 348 -9.17 0.56 -26.49
CA VAL A 348 -10.62 0.67 -26.25
C VAL A 348 -10.99 -0.04 -24.95
N VAL A 349 -10.40 -1.21 -24.70
CA VAL A 349 -10.59 -1.96 -23.45
C VAL A 349 -10.08 -1.18 -22.25
N ILE A 350 -8.87 -0.61 -22.33
CA ILE A 350 -8.29 0.27 -21.29
C ILE A 350 -9.21 1.45 -21.01
N ASP A 351 -9.72 2.12 -22.05
CA ASP A 351 -10.60 3.28 -21.90
C ASP A 351 -11.94 2.90 -21.23
N LYS A 352 -12.53 1.76 -21.59
CA LYS A 352 -13.74 1.23 -20.90
C LYS A 352 -13.48 0.98 -19.42
N ILE A 353 -12.35 0.35 -19.08
CA ILE A 353 -12.01 0.07 -17.67
C ILE A 353 -11.79 1.38 -16.91
N LYS A 354 -11.06 2.34 -17.49
CA LYS A 354 -10.82 3.67 -16.89
C LYS A 354 -12.07 4.54 -16.76
N ARG A 355 -13.14 4.25 -17.51
CA ARG A 355 -14.45 4.89 -17.32
C ARG A 355 -15.26 4.26 -16.19
N LYS A 356 -15.10 2.94 -15.98
CA LYS A 356 -15.79 2.18 -14.91
C LYS A 356 -15.15 2.40 -13.55
N VAL A 357 -13.84 2.35 -13.50
CA VAL A 357 -13.03 2.73 -12.35
C VAL A 357 -12.93 4.24 -12.43
N ASP A 358 -13.45 5.01 -11.46
CA ASP A 358 -13.49 6.48 -11.53
C ASP A 358 -12.07 7.09 -11.40
N PHE A 359 -11.24 6.85 -12.42
CA PHE A 359 -9.80 7.04 -12.38
C PHE A 359 -9.43 8.52 -12.17
N ARG A 360 -10.33 9.44 -12.53
CA ARG A 360 -10.16 10.87 -12.30
C ARG A 360 -10.36 11.26 -10.84
N LYS A 361 -11.25 10.58 -10.11
CA LYS A 361 -11.41 10.78 -8.66
C LYS A 361 -10.31 10.06 -7.88
N ASP A 362 -9.92 8.87 -8.32
CA ASP A 362 -8.89 8.10 -7.63
C ASP A 362 -7.48 8.64 -7.90
N PHE A 363 -7.20 9.18 -9.09
CA PHE A 363 -5.90 9.73 -9.48
C PHE A 363 -6.07 11.04 -10.28
N PRO A 364 -6.31 12.18 -9.62
CA PRO A 364 -6.37 13.47 -10.32
C PRO A 364 -5.03 13.73 -11.00
N ARG A 365 -5.06 14.10 -12.29
CA ARG A 365 -3.86 14.51 -13.02
C ARG A 365 -3.21 15.67 -12.27
N LYS A 366 -1.88 15.61 -12.06
CA LYS A 366 -1.10 16.77 -11.59
C LYS A 366 -1.40 17.91 -12.58
N SER A 367 -2.11 18.93 -12.11
CA SER A 367 -2.45 20.16 -12.85
C SER A 367 -1.25 21.06 -12.98
#